data_AF-A0A434SHE5-F1
#
_entry.id   AF-A0A434SHE5-F1
#
_cell.length_a   1.000
_cell.length_b   1.000
_cell.length_c   1.000
_cell.angle_alpha   90.00
_cell.angle_beta   90.00
_cell.angle_gamma   90.00
#
_symmetry.space_group_name_H-M   'P 1'
#
loop_
_entity.id
_entity.type
_entity.pdbx_description
1 polymer ?
#
loop_
_entity_poly.entity_id
_entity_poly.type
_entity_poly.pdbx_seq_one_letter_code
_entity_poly.pdbx_strand_id
1 'polypeptide(L)' 'QLTEAQVTYMLSKVPRGRFVEVEEAAAMVAFMLSDENSFTTGATFDLSGGRATY' A
#
# COMPACT_ATOMS: atom_id res chain seq x y z
N GLN A 1 10.28 -3.69 -18.73
CA GLN A 1 10.16 -4.68 -17.65
C GLN A 1 11.28 -4.47 -16.65
N LEU A 2 11.03 -4.66 -15.36
CA LEU A 2 12.06 -4.54 -14.31
C LEU A 2 13.03 -5.71 -14.38
N THR A 3 14.31 -5.47 -14.10
CA THR A 3 15.30 -6.53 -13.93
C THR A 3 15.12 -7.22 -12.57
N GLU A 4 15.60 -8.46 -12.43
CA GLU A 4 15.53 -9.20 -11.17
C GLU A 4 16.25 -8.48 -10.01
N ALA A 5 17.39 -7.84 -10.32
CA ALA A 5 18.11 -7.00 -9.35
C ALA A 5 17.27 -5.80 -8.88
N GLN A 6 16.52 -5.17 -9.79
CA GLN A 6 15.61 -4.08 -9.43
C GLN A 6 14.45 -4.57 -8.58
N VAL A 7 13.86 -5.73 -8.89
CA VAL A 7 12.79 -6.34 -8.09
C VAL A 7 13.28 -6.66 -6.69
N THR A 8 14.43 -7.32 -6.56
CA THR A 8 15.04 -7.68 -5.27
C THR A 8 15.34 -6.43 -4.44
N TYR A 9 15.91 -5.41 -5.07
CA TYR A 9 16.16 -4.13 -4.40
C TYR A 9 14.88 -3.49 -3.87
N MET A 10 13.81 -3.44 -4.67
CA MET A 10 12.52 -2.88 -4.25
C MET A 10 11.93 -3.67 -3.07
N LEU A 11 11.92 -5.00 -3.14
CA LEU A 11 11.40 -5.86 -2.07
C LEU A 11 12.18 -5.71 -0.77
N SER A 12 13.51 -5.48 -0.83
CA SER A 12 14.33 -5.21 0.36
C SER A 12 13.90 -3.98 1.15
N LYS A 13 13.14 -3.07 0.52
CA LYS A 13 12.61 -1.85 1.13
C LYS A 13 11.17 -1.99 1.62
N VAL A 14 10.52 -3.14 1.40
CA VAL A 14 9.14 -3.39 1.81
C VAL A 14 9.14 -4.42 2.95
N PRO A 15 8.95 -4.00 4.21
CA PRO A 15 8.91 -4.92 5.36
C PRO A 15 7.95 -6.10 5.23
N ARG A 16 6.84 -5.91 4.51
CA ARG A 16 5.87 -6.99 4.23
C ARG A 16 6.41 -8.09 3.28
N GLY A 17 7.57 -7.90 2.65
CA GLY A 17 8.24 -8.91 1.83
C GLY A 17 7.56 -9.22 0.49
N ARG A 18 6.57 -8.43 0.08
CA ARG A 18 5.88 -8.55 -1.22
C ARG A 18 5.32 -7.20 -1.69
N PHE A 19 4.98 -7.11 -2.97
CA PHE A 19 4.24 -5.98 -3.49
C PHE A 19 2.78 -6.02 -3.04
N VAL A 20 2.16 -4.83 -3.04
CA VAL A 20 0.72 -4.68 -2.84
C VAL A 20 -0.01 -5.28 -4.04
N GLU A 21 -1.08 -6.02 -3.79
CA GLU A 21 -1.97 -6.51 -4.84
C GLU A 21 -3.01 -5.44 -5.21
N VAL A 22 -3.50 -5.48 -6.44
CA VAL A 22 -4.49 -4.50 -6.93
C VAL A 22 -5.77 -4.54 -6.07
N GLU A 23 -6.16 -5.74 -5.65
CA GLU A 23 -7.33 -6.01 -4.84
C GLU A 23 -7.20 -5.39 -3.44
N GLU A 24 -5.98 -5.31 -2.88
CA GLU A 24 -5.75 -4.68 -1.57
C GLU A 24 -5.88 -3.16 -1.65
N ALA A 25 -5.38 -2.56 -2.75
CA ALA A 25 -5.58 -1.14 -3.01
C ALA A 25 -7.07 -0.82 -3.23
N ALA A 26 -7.76 -1.65 -4.03
CA ALA A 26 -9.20 -1.50 -4.27
C ALA A 26 -10.02 -1.64 -2.98
N ALA A 27 -9.67 -2.59 -2.10
CA ALA A 27 -10.34 -2.77 -0.82
C ALA A 27 -10.19 -1.55 0.11
N MET A 28 -9.00 -0.96 0.17
CA MET A 28 -8.79 0.28 0.94
C MET A 28 -9.61 1.44 0.37
N VAL A 29 -9.67 1.57 -0.97
CA VAL A 29 -10.54 2.57 -1.62
C VAL A 29 -12.01 2.34 -1.28
N ALA A 30 -12.48 1.09 -1.32
CA ALA A 30 -13.85 0.73 -0.96
C ALA A 30 -14.16 1.09 0.50
N PHE A 31 -13.26 0.79 1.43
CA PHE A 31 -13.37 1.19 2.83
C PHE A 31 -13.45 2.72 2.98
N MET A 32 -12.54 3.46 2.33
CA MET A 32 -12.50 4.92 2.41
C MET A 32 -13.79 5.59 1.93
N LEU A 33 -14.50 4.98 0.97
CA LEU A 33 -15.76 5.47 0.40
C LEU A 33 -17.01 4.94 1.13
N SER A 34 -16.84 4.00 2.05
CA SER A 34 -17.96 3.38 2.77
C SER A 34 -18.41 4.21 3.98
N ASP A 35 -19.63 3.95 4.43
CA ASP A 35 -20.17 4.53 5.67
C ASP A 35 -19.35 4.14 6.91
N GLU A 36 -18.56 3.07 6.84
CA GLU A 36 -17.67 2.63 7.93
C GLU A 36 -16.53 3.63 8.19
N ASN A 37 -16.17 4.44 7.20
CA ASN A 37 -15.16 5.50 7.32
C ASN A 37 -15.79 6.92 7.35
N SER A 38 -17.00 7.05 7.88
CA SER A 38 -17.83 8.28 7.80
C SER A 38 -17.29 9.53 8.51
N PHE A 39 -16.26 9.41 9.36
CA PHE A 39 -15.77 10.54 10.18
C PHE A 39 -14.32 10.94 9.91
N THR A 40 -13.63 10.24 9.00
CA THR A 40 -12.24 10.59 8.64
C THR A 40 -12.22 11.59 7.49
N THR A 41 -11.45 12.67 7.65
CA THR A 41 -11.18 13.65 6.59
C THR A 41 -9.72 14.10 6.65
N GLY A 42 -9.11 14.34 5.49
CA GLY A 42 -7.72 14.81 5.39
C GLY A 42 -6.64 13.81 5.85
N ALA A 43 -6.98 12.55 6.04
CA ALA A 43 -6.03 11.51 6.44
C ALA A 43 -5.42 10.78 5.23
N THR A 44 -4.20 10.28 5.41
CA THR A 44 -3.51 9.39 4.46
C THR A 44 -3.56 7.96 4.98
N PHE A 45 -4.07 7.03 4.15
CA PHE A 45 -4.01 5.60 4.41
C PHE A 45 -2.82 4.99 3.66
N ASP A 46 -1.78 4.57 4.39
CA ASP A 46 -0.55 4.04 3.81
C ASP A 46 -0.69 2.58 3.40
N LEU A 47 -0.40 2.29 2.14
CA LEU A 47 -0.36 0.94 1.57
C LEU A 47 1.05 0.55 1.12
N SER A 48 2.08 1.13 1.75
CA SER A 48 3.47 0.93 1.31
C SER A 48 4.07 -0.42 1.74
N GLY A 49 3.33 -1.22 2.50
CA GLY A 49 3.83 -2.45 3.12
C GLY A 49 4.93 -2.18 4.15
N GLY A 50 4.94 -0.98 4.76
CA GLY A 50 5.93 -0.53 5.74
C GLY A 50 7.16 0.18 5.16
N ARG A 51 7.15 0.48 3.86
CA ARG A 51 8.27 1.19 3.20
C ARG A 51 8.33 2.68 3.56
N ALA A 52 7.18 3.29 3.83
CA ALA A 52 7.07 4.68 4.27
C ALA A 52 7.79 4.91 5.61
N THR A 53 8.46 6.06 5.75
CA THR A 53 9.21 6.44 6.96
C THR A 53 8.86 7.86 7.47
N TYR A 54 7.74 8.40 7.04
CA TYR A 54 7.24 9.72 7.44
C TYR A 54 6.50 9.65 8.79
#